data_AF-A0A5J5F2E6-F1
#
_entry.id   AF-A0A5J5F2E6-F1
#
_cell.length_a   1.000
_cell.length_b   1.000
_cell.length_c   1.000
_cell.angle_alpha   90.00
_cell.angle_beta   90.00
_cell.angle_gamma   90.00
#
_symmetry.space_group_name_H-M   'P 1'
#
loop_
_entity.id
_entity.type
_entity.pdbx_description
1 polymer ?
#
loop_
_entity_poly.entity_id
_entity_poly.type
_entity_poly.pdbx_seq_one_letter_code
_entity_poly.pdbx_strand_id
1 'polypeptide(L)'
;MNEAARAVMQELPEIVFAFGVSDEYSFVLRRNTDLFDRRESKIVTLITSLFTAYYIHLWPAHFQGERFILSPPLPSFDGRAVIYPTTRNLRDYISWRQVDAHINNLYNTTFWALIQRGGMTAVEAEKELVETLSKDKHEILFSRFGINYNNEPEIFKKGSVLFRDYAETAIPPPPETQPGEQISKTQLEKRKKAQRKAKITLSFCDVIKDAFWEQRPWILGGTGTKE
;
A
#
# COMPACT_ATOMS: atom_id res chain seq x y z
N MET A 1 5.41 -6.28 6.88
CA MET A 1 4.45 -5.82 5.84
C MET A 1 5.15 -5.39 4.55
N ASN A 2 5.87 -4.27 4.52
CA ASN A 2 6.44 -3.72 3.28
C ASN A 2 7.35 -4.68 2.50
N GLU A 3 8.26 -5.39 3.17
CA GLU A 3 9.15 -6.33 2.48
C GLU A 3 8.40 -7.56 1.95
N ALA A 4 7.35 -8.02 2.65
CA ALA A 4 6.47 -9.07 2.13
C ALA A 4 5.70 -8.60 0.89
N ALA A 5 5.16 -7.36 0.91
CA ALA A 5 4.52 -6.77 -0.25
C ALA A 5 5.47 -6.61 -1.45
N ARG A 6 6.71 -6.17 -1.19
CA ARG A 6 7.77 -6.07 -2.20
C ARG A 6 8.06 -7.43 -2.82
N ALA A 7 8.19 -8.48 -2.00
CA ALA A 7 8.44 -9.84 -2.47
C ALA A 7 7.27 -10.38 -3.31
N VAL A 8 6.02 -10.13 -2.90
CA VAL A 8 4.83 -10.45 -3.72
C VAL A 8 4.88 -9.74 -5.07
N MET A 9 5.27 -8.47 -5.11
CA MET A 9 5.47 -7.75 -6.38
C MET A 9 6.63 -8.32 -7.20
N GLN A 10 7.71 -8.84 -6.59
CA GLN A 10 8.79 -9.49 -7.33
C GLN A 10 8.32 -10.78 -8.02
N GLU A 11 7.54 -11.61 -7.31
CA GLU A 11 6.95 -12.86 -7.83
C GLU A 11 5.87 -12.61 -8.90
N LEU A 12 5.11 -11.52 -8.75
CA LEU A 12 3.99 -11.17 -9.62
C LEU A 12 4.26 -9.87 -10.40
N PRO A 13 4.97 -9.96 -11.55
CA PRO A 13 5.22 -8.84 -12.48
C PRO A 13 3.98 -8.04 -12.91
N GLU A 14 2.81 -8.67 -12.84
CA GLU A 14 1.50 -8.12 -13.20
C GLU A 14 1.01 -7.03 -12.22
N ILE A 15 1.53 -7.03 -10.98
CA ILE A 15 1.28 -6.00 -10.00
C ILE A 15 2.15 -4.79 -10.32
N VAL A 16 1.52 -3.63 -10.52
CA VAL A 16 2.17 -2.37 -10.92
C VAL A 16 2.33 -1.39 -9.76
N PHE A 17 1.45 -1.50 -8.77
CA PHE A 17 1.38 -0.63 -7.61
C PHE A 17 0.84 -1.40 -6.42
N ALA A 18 1.30 -1.06 -5.23
CA ALA A 18 0.74 -1.53 -3.97
C ALA A 18 0.75 -0.42 -2.92
N PHE A 19 -0.28 -0.39 -2.08
CA PHE A 19 -0.41 0.56 -0.98
C PHE A 19 -0.65 -0.20 0.32
N GLY A 20 0.08 0.14 1.37
CA GLY A 20 -0.06 -0.50 2.67
C GLY A 20 -0.18 0.49 3.82
N VAL A 21 -1.04 0.17 4.77
CA VAL A 21 -1.23 0.89 6.03
C VAL A 21 -1.62 -0.13 7.10
N SER A 22 -1.17 0.06 8.34
CA SER A 22 -1.48 -0.87 9.44
C SER A 22 -1.13 -2.31 9.06
N ASP A 23 -2.12 -3.20 9.11
CA ASP A 23 -2.13 -4.61 8.80
C ASP A 23 -2.73 -4.92 7.42
N GLU A 24 -3.07 -3.92 6.61
CA GLU A 24 -3.62 -4.08 5.26
C GLU A 24 -2.62 -3.72 4.14
N TYR A 25 -2.79 -4.39 2.99
CA TYR A 25 -2.10 -4.06 1.75
C TYR A 25 -3.03 -4.24 0.54
N SER A 26 -3.13 -3.21 -0.31
CA SER A 26 -3.84 -3.25 -1.58
C SER A 26 -2.85 -3.46 -2.72
N PHE A 27 -3.10 -4.46 -3.58
CA PHE A 27 -2.29 -4.71 -4.77
C PHE A 27 -3.08 -4.38 -6.04
N VAL A 28 -2.51 -3.52 -6.89
CA VAL A 28 -3.10 -3.11 -8.16
C VAL A 28 -2.45 -3.92 -9.28
N LEU A 29 -3.25 -4.79 -9.90
CA LEU A 29 -2.87 -5.48 -11.12
C LEU A 29 -3.15 -4.57 -12.32
N ARG A 30 -2.30 -4.65 -13.35
CA ARG A 30 -2.55 -3.93 -14.59
C ARG A 30 -3.88 -4.36 -15.23
N ARG A 31 -4.60 -3.41 -15.84
CA ARG A 31 -5.92 -3.63 -16.44
C ARG A 31 -5.97 -4.84 -17.39
N ASN A 32 -4.97 -4.96 -18.27
CA ASN A 32 -4.90 -6.02 -19.29
C ASN A 32 -4.13 -7.26 -18.82
N THR A 33 -4.17 -7.57 -17.53
CA THR A 33 -3.58 -8.82 -17.01
C THR A 33 -4.36 -10.04 -17.48
N ASP A 34 -3.63 -11.08 -17.87
CA ASP A 34 -4.17 -12.41 -18.19
C ASP A 34 -3.77 -13.43 -17.11
N LEU A 35 -3.35 -12.95 -15.93
CA LEU A 35 -2.91 -13.80 -14.83
C LEU A 35 -4.04 -14.77 -14.44
N PHE A 36 -3.79 -16.07 -14.60
CA PHE A 36 -4.75 -17.15 -14.36
C PHE A 36 -6.10 -16.95 -15.05
N ASP A 37 -6.12 -16.42 -16.27
CA ASP A 37 -7.35 -16.13 -17.01
C ASP A 37 -8.31 -15.24 -16.19
N ARG A 38 -7.74 -14.38 -15.34
CA ARG A 38 -8.47 -13.46 -14.45
C ARG A 38 -9.39 -14.15 -13.45
N ARG A 39 -9.11 -15.41 -13.12
CA ARG A 39 -9.85 -16.17 -12.10
C ARG A 39 -9.60 -15.57 -10.72
N GLU A 40 -10.61 -14.89 -10.18
CA GLU A 40 -10.58 -14.25 -8.86
C GLU A 40 -9.99 -15.15 -7.79
N SER A 41 -10.52 -16.38 -7.66
CA SER A 41 -10.08 -17.32 -6.62
C SER A 41 -8.59 -17.63 -6.71
N LYS A 42 -8.01 -17.73 -7.91
CA LYS A 42 -6.57 -17.99 -8.10
C LYS A 42 -5.73 -16.76 -7.78
N ILE A 43 -6.19 -15.57 -8.16
CA ILE A 43 -5.48 -14.32 -7.89
C ILE A 43 -5.45 -14.05 -6.38
N VAL A 44 -6.61 -14.08 -5.73
CA VAL A 44 -6.74 -13.79 -4.29
C VAL A 44 -5.93 -14.79 -3.47
N THR A 45 -6.15 -16.09 -3.66
CA THR A 45 -5.44 -17.11 -2.87
C THR A 45 -3.94 -17.13 -3.11
N LEU A 46 -3.46 -16.81 -4.32
CA LEU A 46 -2.03 -16.72 -4.57
C LEU A 46 -1.42 -15.52 -3.84
N ILE A 47 -2.04 -14.34 -3.94
CA ILE A 47 -1.52 -13.13 -3.30
C ILE A 47 -1.50 -13.31 -1.77
N THR A 48 -2.58 -13.80 -1.16
CA THR A 48 -2.64 -14.01 0.29
C THR A 48 -1.66 -15.09 0.75
N SER A 49 -1.52 -16.18 -0.01
CA SER A 49 -0.55 -17.24 0.30
C SER A 49 0.89 -16.74 0.22
N LEU A 50 1.27 -16.04 -0.85
CA LEU A 50 2.61 -15.47 -1.00
C LEU A 50 2.88 -14.43 0.08
N PHE A 51 1.92 -13.55 0.35
CA PHE A 51 2.08 -12.52 1.37
C PHE A 51 2.29 -13.12 2.76
N THR A 52 1.48 -14.12 3.13
CA THR A 52 1.60 -14.85 4.39
C THR A 52 2.96 -15.55 4.50
N ALA A 53 3.37 -16.27 3.45
CA ALA A 53 4.65 -16.98 3.42
C ALA A 53 5.83 -16.02 3.58
N TYR A 54 5.84 -14.92 2.84
CA TYR A 54 6.90 -13.91 2.95
C TYR A 54 6.85 -13.16 4.29
N TYR A 55 5.68 -12.90 4.84
CA TYR A 55 5.56 -12.27 6.16
C TYR A 55 6.23 -13.12 7.24
N ILE A 56 5.95 -14.43 7.25
CA ILE A 56 6.56 -15.39 8.18
C ILE A 56 8.05 -15.54 7.91
N HIS A 57 8.44 -15.70 6.64
CA HIS A 57 9.84 -15.89 6.25
C HIS A 57 10.73 -14.69 6.64
N LEU A 58 10.22 -13.48 6.47
CA LEU A 58 10.96 -12.24 6.74
C LEU A 58 10.83 -11.77 8.20
N TRP A 59 9.97 -12.40 9.01
CA TRP A 59 9.76 -12.02 10.40
C TRP A 59 11.07 -11.97 11.22
N PRO A 60 11.96 -12.97 11.18
CA PRO A 60 13.21 -12.93 11.96
C PRO A 60 14.18 -11.83 11.53
N ALA A 61 14.06 -11.31 10.31
CA ALA A 61 14.88 -10.19 9.83
C ALA A 61 14.47 -8.85 10.47
N HIS A 62 13.23 -8.74 10.94
CA HIS A 62 12.68 -7.53 11.55
C HIS A 62 12.49 -7.63 13.07
N PHE A 63 12.26 -8.83 13.59
CA PHE A 63 12.01 -9.07 15.01
C PHE A 63 12.97 -10.11 15.56
N GLN A 64 13.94 -9.64 16.35
CA GLN A 64 15.03 -10.46 16.90
C GLN A 64 14.85 -10.66 18.41
N GLY A 65 15.11 -11.88 18.88
CA GLY A 65 15.05 -12.27 20.29
C GLY A 65 13.88 -13.22 20.60
N GLU A 66 14.00 -13.93 21.72
CA GLU A 66 13.09 -15.04 22.08
C GLU A 66 11.62 -14.62 22.17
N ARG A 67 11.34 -13.40 22.67
CA ARG A 67 9.97 -12.86 22.77
C ARG A 67 9.25 -12.68 21.44
N PHE A 68 9.99 -12.69 20.33
CA PHE A 68 9.45 -12.52 18.99
C PHE A 68 9.46 -13.80 18.18
N ILE A 69 9.77 -14.96 18.78
CA ILE A 69 9.62 -16.23 18.05
C ILE A 69 8.14 -16.43 17.75
N LEU A 70 7.80 -16.61 16.47
CA LEU A 70 6.43 -16.88 16.05
C LEU A 70 5.96 -18.21 16.66
N SER A 71 4.79 -18.17 17.28
CA SER A 71 4.07 -19.33 17.78
C SER A 71 2.61 -19.28 17.31
N PRO A 72 1.91 -20.42 17.27
CA PRO A 72 0.51 -20.45 16.87
C PRO A 72 -0.40 -19.56 17.75
N PRO A 73 -1.42 -18.89 17.18
CA PRO A 73 -1.75 -18.87 15.76
C PRO A 73 -0.75 -18.02 14.96
N LEU A 74 -0.32 -18.56 13.81
CA LEU A 74 0.58 -17.84 12.92
C LEU A 74 -0.14 -16.67 12.24
N PRO A 75 0.60 -15.63 11.83
CA PRO A 75 0.05 -14.56 11.00
C PRO A 75 -0.65 -15.15 9.77
N SER A 76 -1.86 -14.68 9.52
CA SER A 76 -2.65 -15.07 8.35
C SER A 76 -3.38 -13.84 7.82
N PHE A 77 -3.65 -13.84 6.53
CA PHE A 77 -4.26 -12.71 5.84
C PHE A 77 -5.47 -13.18 5.06
N ASP A 78 -6.57 -12.44 5.17
CA ASP A 78 -7.68 -12.55 4.24
C ASP A 78 -7.38 -11.76 2.96
N GLY A 79 -8.26 -11.87 1.98
CA GLY A 79 -8.12 -11.14 0.73
C GLY A 79 -9.40 -11.14 -0.06
N ARG A 80 -9.57 -10.09 -0.88
CA ARG A 80 -10.71 -9.93 -1.79
C ARG A 80 -10.23 -9.30 -3.09
N ALA A 81 -10.89 -9.60 -4.20
CA ALA A 81 -10.69 -8.88 -5.45
C ALA A 81 -11.78 -7.82 -5.62
N VAL A 82 -11.41 -6.63 -6.08
CA VAL A 82 -12.35 -5.57 -6.43
C VAL A 82 -11.98 -5.05 -7.82
N ILE A 83 -12.98 -4.90 -8.68
CA ILE A 83 -12.79 -4.46 -10.06
C ILE A 83 -13.15 -2.99 -10.16
N TYR A 84 -12.19 -2.17 -10.60
CA TYR A 84 -12.41 -0.77 -10.92
C TYR A 84 -12.46 -0.57 -12.44
N PRO A 85 -13.61 -0.13 -13.00
CA PRO A 85 -13.76 -0.01 -14.45
C PRO A 85 -12.94 1.15 -15.01
N THR A 86 -12.76 2.24 -14.25
CA THR A 86 -12.03 3.44 -14.67
C THR A 86 -10.79 3.68 -13.81
N THR A 87 -9.82 4.42 -14.36
CA THR A 87 -8.63 4.89 -13.62
C THR A 87 -9.04 5.84 -12.49
N ARG A 88 -10.11 6.62 -12.69
CA ARG A 88 -10.71 7.47 -11.67
C ARG A 88 -11.16 6.67 -10.44
N ASN A 89 -11.93 5.60 -10.62
CA ASN A 89 -12.39 4.78 -9.49
C ASN A 89 -11.22 4.15 -8.73
N LEU A 90 -10.18 3.72 -9.44
CA LEU A 90 -8.95 3.22 -8.81
C LEU A 90 -8.27 4.30 -7.96
N ARG A 91 -8.12 5.52 -8.51
CA ARG A 91 -7.53 6.65 -7.78
C ARG A 91 -8.35 7.05 -6.56
N ASP A 92 -9.67 7.04 -6.68
CA ASP A 92 -10.59 7.31 -5.57
C ASP A 92 -10.42 6.26 -4.46
N TYR A 93 -10.32 4.98 -4.81
CA TYR A 93 -10.05 3.90 -3.85
C TYR A 93 -8.71 4.09 -3.13
N ILE A 94 -7.62 4.35 -3.86
CA ILE A 94 -6.30 4.55 -3.26
C ILE A 94 -6.28 5.81 -2.38
N SER A 95 -6.95 6.88 -2.81
CA SER A 95 -7.11 8.11 -2.02
C SER A 95 -7.89 7.84 -0.74
N TRP A 96 -8.98 7.08 -0.83
CA TRP A 96 -9.76 6.67 0.34
C TRP A 96 -8.91 5.88 1.35
N ARG A 97 -8.08 4.94 0.90
CA ARG A 97 -7.15 4.21 1.79
C ARG A 97 -6.12 5.13 2.45
N GLN A 98 -5.57 6.10 1.74
CA GLN A 98 -4.62 7.05 2.33
C GLN A 98 -5.27 8.05 3.29
N VAL A 99 -6.50 8.49 3.02
CA VAL A 99 -7.26 9.36 3.95
C VAL A 99 -7.57 8.60 5.24
N ASP A 100 -8.00 7.34 5.12
CA ASP A 100 -8.25 6.46 6.27
C ASP A 100 -6.98 6.24 7.11
N ALA A 101 -5.83 6.04 6.46
CA ALA A 101 -4.53 5.98 7.13
C ALA A 101 -4.23 7.23 7.97
N HIS A 102 -4.48 8.42 7.42
CA HIS A 102 -4.24 9.68 8.11
C HIS A 102 -5.17 9.84 9.33
N ILE A 103 -6.46 9.56 9.17
CA ILE A 103 -7.47 9.65 10.24
C ILE A 103 -7.11 8.69 11.38
N ASN A 104 -6.87 7.42 11.06
CA ASN A 104 -6.55 6.39 12.04
C ASN A 104 -5.22 6.67 12.74
N ASN A 105 -4.20 7.12 12.02
CA ASN A 105 -2.92 7.45 12.63
C ASN A 105 -3.06 8.65 13.59
N LEU A 106 -3.72 9.75 13.19
CA LEU A 106 -3.92 10.90 14.08
C LEU A 106 -4.69 10.52 15.34
N TYR A 107 -5.75 9.72 15.19
CA TYR A 107 -6.50 9.19 16.34
C TYR A 107 -5.60 8.35 17.25
N ASN A 108 -4.90 7.35 16.69
CA ASN A 108 -4.07 6.42 17.47
C ASN A 108 -2.88 7.10 18.15
N THR A 109 -2.21 8.04 17.49
CA THR A 109 -1.13 8.83 18.10
C THR A 109 -1.65 9.59 19.32
N THR A 110 -2.83 10.21 19.20
CA THR A 110 -3.46 10.96 20.30
C THR A 110 -3.90 10.03 21.43
N PHE A 111 -4.59 8.95 21.09
CA PHE A 111 -5.09 7.94 22.02
C PHE A 111 -3.96 7.32 22.85
N TRP A 112 -2.87 6.89 22.20
CA TRP A 112 -1.75 6.29 22.92
C TRP A 112 -0.92 7.32 23.69
N ALA A 113 -0.87 8.59 23.26
CA ALA A 113 -0.26 9.65 24.06
C ALA A 113 -1.04 9.89 25.37
N LEU A 114 -2.38 9.92 25.30
CA LEU A 114 -3.24 10.04 26.49
C LEU A 114 -3.02 8.90 27.48
N ILE A 115 -2.85 7.67 26.99
CA ILE A 115 -2.62 6.50 27.86
C ILE A 115 -1.18 6.48 28.39
N GLN A 116 -0.19 6.45 27.50
CA GLN A 116 1.20 6.17 27.87
C GLN A 116 1.90 7.36 28.52
N ARG A 117 1.52 8.59 28.15
CA ARG A 117 2.10 9.82 28.71
C ARG A 117 1.15 10.55 29.65
N GLY A 118 -0.15 10.50 29.37
CA GLY A 118 -1.18 11.13 30.20
C GLY A 118 -1.68 10.27 31.38
N GLY A 119 -1.35 8.97 31.40
CA GLY A 119 -1.76 8.05 32.46
C GLY A 119 -3.25 7.68 32.45
N MET A 120 -3.96 7.98 31.36
CA MET A 120 -5.38 7.62 31.21
C MET A 120 -5.57 6.13 30.97
N THR A 121 -6.73 5.62 31.34
CA THR A 121 -7.19 4.31 30.87
C THR A 121 -7.68 4.38 29.41
N ALA A 122 -7.78 3.23 28.75
CA ALA A 122 -8.30 3.15 27.39
C ALA A 122 -9.72 3.74 27.26
N VAL A 123 -10.58 3.47 28.25
CA VAL A 123 -11.99 3.96 28.26
C VAL A 123 -12.05 5.48 28.41
N GLU A 124 -11.19 6.06 29.25
CA GLU A 124 -11.10 7.52 29.44
C GLU A 124 -10.56 8.21 28.18
N ALA A 125 -9.49 7.67 27.60
CA ALA A 125 -8.90 8.20 26.38
C ALA A 125 -9.88 8.13 25.20
N GLU A 126 -10.62 7.03 25.05
CA GLU A 126 -11.67 6.91 24.03
C GLU A 126 -12.74 7.96 24.24
N LYS A 127 -13.29 8.06 25.45
CA LYS A 127 -14.33 9.03 25.80
C LYS A 127 -13.90 10.47 25.56
N GLU A 128 -12.64 10.82 25.85
CA GLU A 128 -12.12 12.16 25.58
C GLU A 128 -11.99 12.45 24.08
N LEU A 129 -11.71 11.43 23.26
CA LEU A 129 -11.58 11.58 21.82
C LEU A 129 -12.92 11.50 21.07
N VAL A 130 -14.01 11.07 21.71
CA VAL A 130 -15.36 11.12 21.14
C VAL A 130 -15.70 12.55 20.70
N GLU A 131 -16.31 12.68 19.52
CA GLU A 131 -16.73 13.96 18.90
C GLU A 131 -15.61 14.98 18.61
N THR A 132 -14.34 14.67 18.91
CA THR A 132 -13.22 15.57 18.61
C THR A 132 -12.93 15.63 17.11
N LEU A 133 -12.62 16.83 16.60
CA LEU A 133 -12.17 17.04 15.24
C LEU A 133 -10.64 16.86 15.13
N SER A 134 -10.10 16.83 13.91
CA SER A 134 -8.65 16.71 13.70
C SER A 134 -7.88 17.83 14.40
N LYS A 135 -8.37 19.07 14.36
CA LYS A 135 -7.72 20.22 15.03
C LYS A 135 -7.60 20.02 16.54
N ASP A 136 -8.59 19.38 17.17
CA ASP A 136 -8.61 19.19 18.62
C ASP A 136 -7.58 18.12 19.02
N LYS A 137 -7.43 17.07 18.19
CA LYS A 137 -6.38 16.05 18.36
C LYS A 137 -4.97 16.64 18.20
N HIS A 138 -4.78 17.53 17.22
CA HIS A 138 -3.53 18.27 17.07
C HIS A 138 -3.21 19.12 18.30
N GLU A 139 -4.20 19.83 18.83
CA GLU A 139 -4.06 20.66 20.04
C GLU A 139 -3.74 19.80 21.27
N ILE A 140 -4.42 18.66 21.46
CA ILE A 140 -4.13 17.72 22.54
C ILE A 140 -2.67 17.25 22.48
N LEU A 141 -2.23 16.80 21.29
CA LEU A 141 -0.86 16.33 21.07
C LEU A 141 0.18 17.41 21.37
N PHE A 142 -0.04 18.63 20.88
CA PHE A 142 0.91 19.72 21.04
C PHE A 142 0.95 20.25 22.47
N SER A 143 -0.21 20.65 23.00
CA SER A 143 -0.29 21.40 24.25
C SER A 143 -0.07 20.53 25.49
N ARG A 144 -0.45 19.24 25.45
CA ARG A 144 -0.26 18.33 26.61
C ARG A 144 1.02 17.52 26.54
N PHE A 145 1.48 17.18 25.33
CA PHE A 145 2.57 16.22 25.15
C PHE A 145 3.76 16.76 24.38
N GLY A 146 3.71 18.00 23.89
CA GLY A 146 4.76 18.61 23.08
C GLY A 146 4.96 17.90 21.73
N ILE A 147 3.97 17.13 21.26
CA ILE A 147 4.05 16.35 20.03
C ILE A 147 3.49 17.20 18.89
N ASN A 148 4.36 17.59 17.95
CA ASN A 148 3.91 18.12 16.68
C ASN A 148 3.66 16.96 15.70
N TYR A 149 2.39 16.62 15.45
CA TYR A 149 2.00 15.53 14.55
C TYR A 149 2.61 15.65 13.15
N ASN A 150 2.87 16.86 12.65
CA ASN A 150 3.50 17.04 11.35
C ASN A 150 4.95 16.52 11.29
N ASN A 151 5.60 16.36 12.44
CA ASN A 151 6.94 15.80 12.55
C ASN A 151 6.92 14.26 12.74
N GLU A 152 5.75 13.63 12.86
CA GLU A 152 5.67 12.17 12.87
C GLU A 152 6.18 11.59 11.54
N PRO A 153 6.81 10.40 11.56
CA PRO A 153 7.30 9.73 10.36
C PRO A 153 6.26 9.63 9.24
N GLU A 154 6.66 9.92 8.00
CA GLU A 154 5.76 9.87 6.84
C GLU A 154 5.13 8.48 6.64
N ILE A 155 5.84 7.40 6.97
CA ILE A 155 5.29 6.04 6.90
C ILE A 155 4.00 5.89 7.74
N PHE A 156 3.91 6.58 8.88
CA PHE A 156 2.72 6.54 9.75
C PHE A 156 1.61 7.46 9.24
N LYS A 157 1.96 8.65 8.73
CA LYS A 157 0.98 9.63 8.26
C LYS A 157 0.41 9.32 6.87
N LYS A 158 1.21 8.72 6.00
CA LYS A 158 0.92 8.54 4.57
C LYS A 158 0.82 7.08 4.15
N GLY A 159 1.22 6.14 4.99
CA GLY A 159 1.33 4.74 4.61
C GLY A 159 2.52 4.49 3.67
N SER A 160 2.57 3.28 3.12
CA SER A 160 3.65 2.78 2.29
C SER A 160 3.19 2.57 0.86
N VAL A 161 3.91 3.16 -0.09
CA VAL A 161 3.62 3.07 -1.51
C VAL A 161 4.74 2.27 -2.18
N LEU A 162 4.40 1.16 -2.82
CA LEU A 162 5.30 0.38 -3.65
C LEU A 162 4.87 0.48 -5.11
N PHE A 163 5.81 0.75 -6.02
CA PHE A 163 5.52 0.80 -7.46
C PHE A 163 6.72 0.33 -8.28
N ARG A 164 6.47 -0.11 -9.51
CA ARG A 164 7.54 -0.37 -10.48
C ARG A 164 8.06 0.94 -11.04
N ASP A 165 9.34 1.19 -10.83
CA ASP A 165 10.03 2.41 -11.24
C ASP A 165 10.81 2.18 -12.55
N TYR A 166 10.17 2.59 -13.65
CA TYR A 166 10.77 2.54 -14.98
C TYR A 166 11.66 3.76 -15.25
N ALA A 167 11.39 4.90 -14.60
CA ALA A 167 12.16 6.12 -14.77
C ALA A 167 13.58 5.96 -14.21
N GLU A 168 13.71 5.33 -13.04
CA GLU A 168 15.03 5.12 -12.41
C GLU A 168 15.85 4.02 -13.09
N THR A 169 15.20 3.07 -13.78
CA THR A 169 15.89 1.91 -14.37
C THR A 169 16.39 2.11 -15.80
N ALA A 170 16.14 3.27 -16.43
CA ALA A 170 16.38 3.52 -17.85
C ALA A 170 15.76 2.44 -18.78
N ILE A 171 14.77 1.69 -18.27
CA ILE A 171 13.99 0.71 -19.03
C ILE A 171 12.73 1.44 -19.49
N PRO A 172 12.44 1.51 -20.80
CA PRO A 172 11.21 2.12 -21.25
C PRO A 172 10.02 1.37 -20.64
N PRO A 173 8.98 2.09 -20.16
CA PRO A 173 7.79 1.44 -19.67
C PRO A 173 7.19 0.58 -20.80
N PRO A 174 6.54 -0.56 -20.46
CA PRO A 174 5.90 -1.37 -21.48
C PRO A 174 4.90 -0.53 -22.27
N PRO A 175 4.81 -0.71 -23.61
CA PRO A 175 3.80 -0.04 -24.40
C PRO A 175 2.41 -0.39 -23.86
N GLU A 176 1.54 0.62 -23.87
CA GLU A 176 0.14 0.44 -23.57
C GLU A 176 -0.46 -0.54 -24.57
N THR A 177 -1.40 -1.35 -24.09
CA THR A 177 -2.21 -2.18 -24.96
C THR A 177 -3.65 -1.85 -24.68
N GLN A 178 -4.48 -1.70 -25.70
CA GLN A 178 -5.91 -1.60 -25.46
C GLN A 178 -6.46 -2.96 -25.02
N PRO A 179 -7.54 -2.99 -24.22
CA PRO A 179 -8.25 -4.24 -23.95
C PRO A 179 -8.64 -4.92 -25.27
N GLY A 180 -8.16 -6.14 -25.51
CA GLY A 180 -8.41 -6.89 -26.76
C GLY A 180 -7.37 -6.70 -27.86
N GLU A 181 -6.35 -5.85 -27.67
CA GLU A 181 -5.26 -5.69 -28.63
C GLU A 181 -4.34 -6.92 -28.63
N GLN A 182 -4.22 -7.57 -29.80
CA GLN A 182 -3.33 -8.71 -29.98
C GLN A 182 -1.88 -8.24 -30.08
N ILE A 183 -1.15 -8.34 -28.98
CA ILE A 183 0.30 -8.17 -28.99
C ILE A 183 1.00 -9.43 -29.49
N SER A 184 2.02 -9.23 -30.32
CA SER A 184 2.89 -10.33 -30.75
C SER A 184 3.57 -11.01 -29.55
N LYS A 185 3.92 -12.29 -29.70
CA LYS A 185 4.67 -13.05 -28.67
C LYS A 185 5.95 -12.32 -28.24
N THR A 186 6.67 -11.74 -29.20
CA THR A 186 7.90 -10.98 -28.94
C THR A 186 7.66 -9.71 -28.12
N GLN A 187 6.56 -8.97 -28.38
CA GLN A 187 6.19 -7.81 -27.57
C GLN A 187 5.80 -8.21 -26.14
N LEU A 188 5.04 -9.30 -25.99
CA LEU A 188 4.67 -9.85 -24.68
C LEU A 188 5.90 -10.26 -23.86
N GLU A 189 6.88 -10.92 -24.48
CA GLU A 189 8.13 -11.30 -23.82
C GLU A 189 8.96 -10.09 -23.42
N LYS A 190 9.09 -9.09 -24.30
CA LYS A 190 9.77 -7.82 -23.97
C LYS A 190 9.10 -7.13 -22.79
N ARG A 191 7.77 -7.07 -22.75
CA ARG A 191 7.00 -6.52 -21.61
C ARG A 191 7.28 -7.29 -20.32
N LYS A 192 7.16 -8.61 -20.34
CA LYS A 192 7.42 -9.46 -19.16
C LYS A 192 8.86 -9.26 -18.64
N LYS A 193 9.83 -9.14 -19.56
CA LYS A 193 11.24 -8.88 -19.23
C LYS A 193 11.42 -7.50 -18.59
N ALA A 194 10.79 -6.46 -19.15
CA ALA A 194 10.83 -5.11 -18.58
C ALA A 194 10.23 -5.08 -17.17
N GLN A 195 9.05 -5.68 -16.98
CA GLN A 195 8.38 -5.74 -15.67
C GLN A 195 9.21 -6.45 -14.60
N ARG A 196 9.84 -7.58 -14.96
CA ARG A 196 10.71 -8.34 -14.05
C ARG A 196 11.99 -7.59 -13.69
N LYS A 197 12.49 -6.75 -14.59
CA LYS A 197 13.72 -5.96 -14.39
C LYS A 197 13.47 -4.61 -13.72
N ALA A 198 12.23 -4.11 -13.76
CA ALA A 198 11.89 -2.85 -13.14
C ALA A 198 12.14 -2.90 -11.62
N LYS A 199 12.82 -1.87 -11.11
CA LYS A 199 13.03 -1.70 -9.68
C LYS A 199 11.68 -1.49 -9.01
N ILE A 200 11.47 -2.13 -7.85
CA ILE A 200 10.30 -1.86 -7.01
C ILE A 200 10.74 -0.82 -5.97
N THR A 201 10.22 0.39 -6.10
CA THR A 201 10.55 1.52 -5.23
C THR A 201 9.54 1.62 -4.09
N LEU A 202 10.02 1.77 -2.86
CA LEU A 202 9.22 2.08 -1.68
C LEU A 202 9.27 3.58 -1.42
N SER A 203 8.11 4.20 -1.25
CA SER A 203 7.96 5.64 -0.97
C SER A 203 6.88 5.88 0.09
N PHE A 204 7.00 6.98 0.82
CA PHE A 204 6.03 7.43 1.82
C PHE A 204 5.52 8.81 1.39
N CYS A 205 4.65 8.83 0.37
CA CYS A 205 4.26 10.05 -0.32
C CYS A 205 2.75 10.15 -0.50
N ASP A 206 2.29 11.36 -0.83
CA ASP A 206 0.90 11.63 -1.14
C ASP A 206 0.52 11.03 -2.50
N VAL A 207 -0.47 10.14 -2.52
CA VAL A 207 -1.01 9.51 -3.72
C VAL A 207 -2.41 10.03 -4.06
N ILE A 208 -2.90 11.02 -3.31
CA ILE A 208 -4.19 11.68 -3.58
C ILE A 208 -4.02 12.66 -4.74
N LYS A 209 -2.97 13.48 -4.70
CA LYS A 209 -2.69 14.52 -5.70
C LYS A 209 -2.25 13.96 -7.05
N ASP A 210 -2.57 14.69 -8.12
CA ASP A 210 -2.24 14.33 -9.52
C ASP A 210 -0.74 14.13 -9.74
N ALA A 211 0.11 14.93 -9.06
CA ALA A 211 1.56 14.91 -9.24
C ALA A 211 2.20 13.51 -9.12
N PHE A 212 1.69 12.66 -8.22
CA PHE A 212 2.20 11.28 -8.09
C PHE A 212 1.95 10.46 -9.37
N TRP A 213 0.74 10.59 -9.92
CA TRP A 213 0.25 9.82 -11.06
C TRP A 213 0.81 10.34 -12.39
N GLU A 214 0.91 11.65 -12.55
CA GLU A 214 1.47 12.29 -13.76
C GLU A 214 2.95 11.97 -13.96
N GLN A 215 3.70 11.84 -12.87
CA GLN A 215 5.10 11.38 -12.90
C GLN A 215 5.24 9.90 -13.22
N ARG A 216 4.16 9.11 -13.08
CA ARG A 216 4.17 7.63 -13.16
C ARG A 216 3.00 7.10 -14.00
N PRO A 217 2.82 7.58 -15.25
CA PRO A 217 1.63 7.27 -16.05
C PRO A 217 1.46 5.76 -16.32
N TRP A 218 2.56 5.00 -16.34
CA TRP A 218 2.55 3.55 -16.54
C TRP A 218 1.78 2.77 -15.46
N ILE A 219 1.57 3.34 -14.26
CA ILE A 219 0.77 2.69 -13.22
C ILE A 219 -0.69 2.57 -13.65
N LEU A 220 -1.22 3.61 -14.30
CA LEU A 220 -2.63 3.69 -14.70
C LEU A 220 -2.91 3.06 -16.06
N GLY A 221 -1.91 2.42 -16.68
CA GLY A 221 -2.02 1.93 -18.05
C GLY A 221 -1.79 3.02 -19.09
N GLY A 222 -1.24 4.16 -18.67
CA GLY A 222 -0.83 5.28 -19.51
C GLY A 222 -1.98 6.00 -20.21
N THR A 223 -1.67 7.21 -20.66
CA THR A 223 -2.55 8.37 -20.91
C THR A 223 -3.10 9.04 -19.63
N GLY A 224 -2.49 10.18 -19.30
CA GLY A 224 -3.14 11.26 -18.55
C GLY A 224 -4.24 11.94 -19.37
N THR A 225 -5.06 11.20 -20.10
CA THR A 225 -6.28 11.74 -20.70
C THR A 225 -7.38 11.65 -19.66
N LYS A 226 -7.75 12.85 -19.19
CA LYS A 226 -8.97 13.14 -18.46
C LYS A 226 -10.16 12.50 -19.19
N GLU A 227 -10.73 11.45 -18.61
CA GLU A 227 -12.15 11.12 -18.79
C GLU A 227 -12.96 11.89 -17.72
#